data_AF-A0A6C0CNR0-F1
#
_entry.id   AF-A0A6C0CNR0-F1
#
_cell.length_a   1.000
_cell.length_b   1.000
_cell.length_c   1.000
_cell.angle_alpha   90.00
_cell.angle_beta   90.00
_cell.angle_gamma   90.00
#
_symmetry.space_group_name_H-M   'P 1'
#
loop_
_entity.id
_entity.type
_entity.pdbx_description
1 polymer ?
#
loop_
_entity_poly.entity_id
_entity_poly.type
_entity_poly.pdbx_seq_one_letter_code
_entity_poly.pdbx_strand_id
1 'polypeptide(L)'
;MNTEISEVIESLIENIENERNGDIKTIYLPEPKQSGRGKPKNSNKCHKPAKKRVVTNRNIWKNTLNMNDFDSGNQQHLFDEANHNTEDMKKRRLFQSEIKQKLLGYKYQDIEKKKYSPNEFVNMSHVLQLLQMTSDCFYCTEPVKLLYEISRDPKQWTLERIDNSLGHNVGNVVISCLSCNIKRRTMYFEKFRFTKQFKLVKDNSTNK
;
A
#
# COMPACT_ATOMS: atom_id res chain seq x y z
N MET A 1 29.49 11.38 -1.44
CA MET A 1 28.37 11.32 -0.46
C MET A 1 27.06 10.80 -1.06
N ASN A 2 26.85 10.79 -2.39
CA ASN A 2 25.64 10.22 -3.00
C ASN A 2 25.76 8.74 -3.41
N THR A 3 26.98 8.19 -3.49
CA THR A 3 27.23 6.84 -3.98
C THR A 3 26.85 5.77 -2.96
N GLU A 4 27.21 5.96 -1.68
CA GLU A 4 26.87 5.01 -0.60
C GLU A 4 25.36 4.91 -0.34
N ILE A 5 24.62 6.01 -0.50
CA ILE A 5 23.15 5.99 -0.40
C ILE A 5 22.54 5.23 -1.58
N SER A 6 23.11 5.37 -2.78
CA SER A 6 22.68 4.63 -3.97
C SER A 6 22.91 3.13 -3.81
N GLU A 7 24.08 2.74 -3.30
CA GLU A 7 24.45 1.33 -3.08
C GLU A 7 23.60 0.67 -2.00
N VAL A 8 23.31 1.37 -0.90
CA VAL A 8 22.39 0.86 0.14
C VAL A 8 20.98 0.67 -0.42
N ILE A 9 20.53 1.59 -1.28
CA ILE A 9 19.23 1.48 -1.94
C ILE A 9 19.21 0.33 -2.93
N GLU A 10 20.23 0.17 -3.77
CA GLU A 10 20.34 -0.95 -4.71
C GLU A 10 20.36 -2.30 -3.98
N SER A 11 21.07 -2.41 -2.86
CA SER A 11 21.06 -3.63 -2.03
C SER A 11 19.68 -3.90 -1.40
N LEU A 12 18.94 -2.86 -1.01
CA LEU A 12 17.58 -3.01 -0.50
C LEU A 12 16.61 -3.46 -1.61
N ILE A 13 16.81 -2.95 -2.83
CA ILE A 13 16.05 -3.30 -4.02
C ILE A 13 16.29 -4.76 -4.41
N GLU A 14 17.55 -5.18 -4.49
CA GLU A 14 17.94 -6.54 -4.85
C GLU A 14 17.40 -7.54 -3.82
N ASN A 15 17.41 -7.21 -2.53
CA ASN A 15 16.79 -8.03 -1.49
C ASN A 15 15.26 -8.11 -1.63
N ILE A 16 14.58 -7.00 -1.93
CA ILE A 16 13.13 -6.97 -2.15
C ILE A 16 12.73 -7.75 -3.42
N GLU A 17 13.52 -7.68 -4.49
CA GLU A 17 13.29 -8.42 -5.73
C GLU A 17 13.59 -9.92 -5.57
N ASN A 18 14.66 -10.28 -4.87
CA ASN A 18 14.96 -11.67 -4.53
C ASN A 18 13.89 -12.29 -3.60
N GLU A 19 13.32 -11.53 -2.68
CA GLU A 19 12.17 -11.96 -1.87
C GLU A 19 10.86 -12.06 -2.66
N ARG A 20 10.72 -11.34 -3.78
CA ARG A 20 9.57 -11.47 -4.70
C ARG A 20 9.71 -12.66 -5.65
N ASN A 21 10.95 -12.98 -6.05
CA ASN A 21 11.30 -14.14 -6.87
C ASN A 21 11.45 -15.44 -6.07
N GLY A 22 11.33 -15.39 -4.75
CA GLY A 22 11.22 -16.58 -3.92
C GLY A 22 10.03 -17.42 -4.37
N ASP A 23 10.33 -18.56 -5.00
CA ASP A 23 9.38 -19.51 -5.58
C ASP A 23 8.09 -19.62 -4.76
N ILE A 24 6.94 -19.47 -5.43
CA ILE A 24 5.64 -19.78 -4.87
C ILE A 24 5.70 -21.22 -4.36
N LYS A 25 5.75 -21.39 -3.03
CA LYS A 25 5.70 -22.70 -2.39
C LYS A 25 4.28 -23.26 -2.53
N THR A 26 4.06 -23.97 -3.62
CA THR A 26 2.82 -24.70 -3.89
C THR A 26 2.81 -25.98 -3.07
N ILE A 27 1.84 -26.12 -2.16
CA ILE A 27 1.62 -27.35 -1.39
C ILE A 27 0.34 -28.01 -1.90
N TYR A 28 0.47 -29.24 -2.36
CA TYR A 28 -0.66 -30.09 -2.75
C TYR A 28 -1.22 -30.79 -1.51
N LEU A 29 -2.47 -30.48 -1.16
CA LEU A 29 -3.16 -31.12 -0.03
C LEU A 29 -4.10 -32.23 -0.54
N PRO A 30 -4.07 -33.43 0.06
CA PRO A 30 -5.08 -34.45 -0.20
C PRO A 30 -6.47 -33.99 0.27
N GLU A 31 -7.52 -34.58 -0.29
CA GLU A 31 -8.90 -34.17 -0.01
C GLU A 31 -9.22 -34.26 1.50
N PRO A 32 -9.78 -33.21 2.11
CA PRO A 32 -10.13 -33.22 3.52
C PRO A 32 -11.28 -34.20 3.77
N LYS A 33 -11.09 -35.11 4.73
CA LYS A 33 -12.19 -35.91 5.29
C LYS A 33 -13.24 -34.96 5.87
N GLN A 34 -14.51 -35.18 5.52
CA GLN A 34 -15.62 -34.32 5.90
C GLN A 34 -15.78 -34.26 7.43
N SER A 35 -15.22 -33.24 8.08
CA SER A 35 -15.53 -32.91 9.48
C SER A 35 -16.32 -31.61 9.53
N GLY A 36 -17.45 -31.65 10.25
CA GLY A 36 -18.51 -30.65 10.26
C GLY A 36 -18.04 -29.20 10.41
N ARG A 37 -18.48 -28.34 9.48
CA ARG A 37 -18.24 -26.89 9.52
C ARG A 37 -19.08 -26.25 10.63
N GLY A 38 -18.41 -25.61 11.59
CA GLY A 38 -19.05 -24.67 12.51
C GLY A 38 -19.71 -23.51 11.73
N LYS A 39 -20.94 -23.15 12.13
CA LYS A 39 -21.75 -22.12 11.46
C LYS A 39 -20.99 -20.78 11.35
N PRO A 40 -21.06 -20.07 10.21
CA PRO A 40 -20.52 -18.73 10.10
C PRO A 40 -21.30 -17.78 11.01
N LYS A 41 -20.58 -17.01 11.85
CA LYS A 41 -21.18 -15.94 12.65
C LYS A 41 -21.64 -14.82 11.72
N ASN A 42 -22.95 -14.70 11.57
CA ASN A 42 -23.59 -13.65 10.78
C ASN A 42 -23.50 -12.31 11.55
N SER A 43 -22.51 -11.48 11.23
CA SER A 43 -22.46 -10.11 11.76
C SER A 43 -23.10 -9.16 10.74
N ASN A 44 -24.43 -9.03 10.80
CA ASN A 44 -25.15 -7.93 10.15
C ASN A 44 -24.71 -6.60 10.79
N LYS A 45 -23.63 -6.01 10.30
CA LYS A 45 -23.29 -4.61 10.60
C LYS A 45 -23.96 -3.74 9.56
N CYS A 46 -24.96 -2.96 10.00
CA CYS A 46 -25.55 -1.88 9.23
C CYS A 46 -24.43 -0.94 8.74
N HIS A 47 -24.15 -0.98 7.44
CA HIS A 47 -23.11 -0.17 6.82
C HIS A 47 -23.59 1.27 6.76
N LYS A 48 -23.06 2.13 7.63
CA LYS A 48 -23.22 3.58 7.48
C LYS A 48 -22.74 3.99 6.09
N PRO A 49 -23.45 4.89 5.38
CA PRO A 49 -23.06 5.31 4.06
C PRO A 49 -21.65 5.89 4.09
N ALA A 50 -20.85 5.51 3.11
CA ALA A 50 -19.45 5.90 3.05
C ALA A 50 -19.35 7.43 2.86
N LYS A 51 -18.68 8.11 3.79
CA LYS A 51 -18.55 9.58 3.76
C LYS A 51 -17.50 10.00 2.74
N LYS A 52 -17.82 10.95 1.86
CA LYS A 52 -16.80 11.59 0.99
C LYS A 52 -15.79 12.39 1.81
N ARG A 53 -14.56 12.49 1.31
CA ARG A 53 -13.51 13.31 1.94
C ARG A 53 -13.81 14.79 1.72
N VAL A 54 -13.52 15.63 2.71
CA VAL A 54 -13.70 17.09 2.58
C VAL A 54 -12.90 17.67 1.40
N VAL A 55 -11.74 17.08 1.10
CA VAL A 55 -10.86 17.54 0.01
C VAL A 55 -11.45 17.42 -1.38
N THR A 56 -12.42 16.51 -1.61
CA THR A 56 -13.07 16.33 -2.92
C THR A 56 -13.91 17.53 -3.31
N ASN A 57 -14.29 18.38 -2.34
CA ASN A 57 -15.06 19.58 -2.60
C ASN A 57 -14.21 20.75 -3.13
N ARG A 58 -12.87 20.65 -3.04
CA ARG A 58 -11.95 21.70 -3.51
C ARG A 58 -12.02 21.83 -5.02
N ASN A 59 -11.97 23.07 -5.54
CA ASN A 59 -12.01 23.33 -6.98
C ASN A 59 -10.91 22.60 -7.76
N ILE A 60 -9.73 22.44 -7.16
CA ILE A 60 -8.64 21.66 -7.77
C ILE A 60 -9.03 20.19 -7.99
N TRP A 61 -9.79 19.58 -7.08
CA TRP A 61 -10.26 18.20 -7.26
C TRP A 61 -11.32 18.14 -8.37
N LYS A 62 -12.32 19.04 -8.32
CA LYS A 62 -13.43 19.04 -9.28
C LYS A 62 -13.01 19.36 -10.72
N ASN A 63 -12.02 20.22 -10.90
CA ASN A 63 -11.62 20.72 -12.21
C ASN A 63 -10.44 19.94 -12.83
N THR A 64 -9.79 19.06 -12.05
CA THR A 64 -8.60 18.32 -12.49
C THR A 64 -8.89 16.83 -12.68
N LEU A 65 -9.85 16.27 -11.93
CA LEU A 65 -10.14 14.84 -11.94
C LEU A 65 -11.46 14.52 -12.64
N ASN A 66 -11.46 13.43 -13.38
CA ASN A 66 -12.62 12.79 -13.99
C ASN A 66 -12.85 11.39 -13.38
N MET A 67 -13.93 10.72 -13.78
CA MET A 67 -14.30 9.41 -13.20
C MET A 67 -13.25 8.31 -13.46
N ASN A 68 -12.55 8.39 -14.58
CA ASN A 68 -11.54 7.40 -14.97
C ASN A 68 -10.25 7.54 -14.15
N ASP A 69 -9.97 8.73 -13.62
CA ASP A 69 -8.80 8.99 -12.76
C ASP A 69 -8.91 8.30 -11.38
N PHE A 70 -10.05 7.69 -11.03
CA PHE A 70 -10.25 6.95 -9.77
C PHE A 70 -10.01 5.44 -9.90
N ASP A 71 -9.82 4.95 -11.12
CA ASP A 71 -9.51 3.55 -11.35
C ASP A 71 -8.08 3.22 -10.93
N SER A 72 -7.91 2.13 -10.18
CA SER A 72 -6.61 1.77 -9.60
C SER A 72 -5.60 1.31 -10.65
N GLY A 73 -6.08 0.70 -11.74
CA GLY A 73 -5.22 0.30 -12.86
C GLY A 73 -4.70 1.52 -13.64
N ASN A 74 -5.55 2.52 -13.85
CA ASN A 74 -5.18 3.74 -14.56
C ASN A 74 -4.34 4.72 -13.71
N GLN A 75 -4.55 4.74 -12.39
CA GLN A 75 -3.87 5.72 -11.51
C GLN A 75 -2.36 5.61 -11.51
N GLN A 76 -1.79 4.41 -11.65
CA GLN A 76 -0.34 4.26 -11.66
C GLN A 76 0.26 4.90 -12.91
N HIS A 77 -0.28 4.57 -14.07
CA HIS A 77 0.13 5.19 -15.34
C HIS A 77 0.01 6.72 -15.28
N LEU A 78 -1.12 7.23 -14.79
CA LEU A 78 -1.35 8.67 -14.64
C LEU A 78 -0.34 9.33 -13.70
N PHE A 79 0.05 8.65 -12.62
CA PHE A 79 1.05 9.15 -11.68
C PHE A 79 2.44 9.18 -12.33
N ASP A 80 2.80 8.14 -13.07
CA ASP A 80 4.08 8.03 -13.76
C ASP A 80 4.18 9.08 -14.88
N GLU A 81 3.14 9.22 -15.70
CA GLU A 81 3.03 10.28 -16.71
C GLU A 81 3.12 11.66 -16.08
N ALA A 82 2.39 11.93 -14.99
CA ALA A 82 2.42 13.23 -14.33
C ALA A 82 3.79 13.56 -13.72
N ASN A 83 4.60 12.55 -13.37
CA ASN A 83 5.95 12.77 -12.84
C ASN A 83 7.01 12.91 -13.94
N HIS A 84 6.84 12.27 -15.11
CA HIS A 84 7.82 12.30 -16.20
C HIS A 84 7.52 13.34 -17.28
N ASN A 85 6.25 13.63 -17.54
CA ASN A 85 5.80 14.49 -18.63
C ASN A 85 5.14 15.77 -18.10
N THR A 86 5.53 16.92 -18.65
CA THR A 86 5.28 18.23 -18.02
C THR A 86 3.89 18.79 -18.33
N GLU A 87 3.17 18.19 -19.26
CA GLU A 87 1.92 18.71 -19.82
C GLU A 87 0.78 18.80 -18.78
N ASP A 88 0.68 17.86 -17.84
CA ASP A 88 -0.40 17.86 -16.83
C ASP A 88 0.06 18.34 -15.44
N MET A 89 0.60 19.55 -15.42
CA MET A 89 1.08 20.23 -14.20
C MET A 89 0.03 20.27 -13.07
N LYS A 90 -1.27 20.28 -13.38
CA LYS A 90 -2.33 20.30 -12.37
C LYS A 90 -2.46 18.95 -11.67
N LYS A 91 -2.50 17.83 -12.42
CA LYS A 91 -2.54 16.48 -11.84
C LYS A 91 -1.30 16.21 -11.00
N ARG A 92 -0.10 16.56 -11.50
CA ARG A 92 1.16 16.44 -10.73
C ARG A 92 1.07 17.16 -9.39
N ARG A 93 0.67 18.43 -9.40
CA ARG A 93 0.50 19.24 -8.17
C ARG A 93 -0.51 18.61 -7.22
N LEU A 94 -1.59 18.05 -7.76
CA LEU A 94 -2.62 17.38 -6.96
C LEU A 94 -2.06 16.14 -6.24
N PHE A 95 -1.43 15.22 -6.97
CA PHE A 95 -0.77 14.03 -6.38
C PHE A 95 0.25 14.43 -5.31
N GLN A 96 1.16 15.36 -5.64
CA GLN A 96 2.18 15.81 -4.70
C GLN A 96 1.56 16.44 -3.44
N SER A 97 0.47 17.21 -3.58
CA SER A 97 -0.22 17.80 -2.42
C SER A 97 -0.86 16.75 -1.52
N GLU A 98 -1.45 15.69 -2.09
CA GLU A 98 -2.08 14.61 -1.33
C GLU A 98 -1.01 13.76 -0.61
N ILE A 99 0.11 13.49 -1.27
CA ILE A 99 1.26 12.78 -0.69
C ILE A 99 1.88 13.59 0.44
N LYS A 100 2.14 14.88 0.21
CA LYS A 100 2.69 15.78 1.24
C LYS A 100 1.82 15.82 2.49
N GLN A 101 0.50 15.88 2.33
CA GLN A 101 -0.40 15.89 3.49
C GLN A 101 -0.37 14.58 4.29
N LYS A 102 -0.31 13.43 3.62
CA LYS A 102 -0.14 12.14 4.32
C LYS A 102 1.20 12.08 5.05
N LEU A 103 2.29 12.50 4.39
CA LEU A 103 3.63 12.51 4.98
C LEU A 103 3.70 13.35 6.26
N LEU A 104 3.08 14.55 6.24
CA LEU A 104 2.95 15.38 7.44
C LEU A 104 2.16 14.65 8.54
N GLY A 105 1.07 13.98 8.18
CA GLY A 105 0.28 13.18 9.12
C GLY A 105 1.08 12.05 9.78
N TYR A 106 1.97 11.39 9.04
CA TYR A 106 2.87 10.36 9.57
C TYR A 106 3.95 10.94 10.48
N LYS A 107 4.53 12.09 10.09
CA LYS A 107 5.48 12.83 10.91
C LYS A 107 4.90 13.19 12.28
N TYR A 108 3.69 13.76 12.30
CA TYR A 108 3.04 14.11 13.57
C TYR A 108 2.74 12.90 14.44
N GLN A 109 2.31 11.78 13.85
CA GLN A 109 2.10 10.52 14.59
C GLN A 109 3.39 10.02 15.23
N ASP A 110 4.53 10.11 14.54
CA ASP A 110 5.80 9.67 15.08
C ASP A 110 6.30 10.61 16.18
N ILE A 111 6.08 11.92 16.05
CA ILE A 111 6.38 12.90 17.12
C ILE A 111 5.57 12.57 18.38
N GLU A 112 4.26 12.39 18.23
CA GLU A 112 3.34 12.06 19.34
C GLU A 112 3.75 10.74 20.03
N LYS A 113 4.21 9.76 19.25
CA LYS A 113 4.65 8.44 19.73
C LYS A 113 6.12 8.37 20.12
N LYS A 114 6.85 9.49 20.11
CA LYS A 114 8.29 9.58 20.43
C LYS A 114 9.17 8.66 19.56
N LYS A 115 8.87 8.57 18.27
CA LYS A 115 9.56 7.75 17.25
C LYS A 115 10.13 8.57 16.09
N TYR A 116 9.93 9.88 16.11
CA TYR A 116 10.38 10.75 15.03
C TYR A 116 11.90 10.97 15.10
N SER A 117 12.59 10.60 14.02
CA SER A 117 14.02 10.79 13.84
C SER A 117 14.24 11.72 12.64
N PRO A 118 14.63 13.00 12.82
CA PRO A 118 14.71 13.97 11.73
C PRO A 118 15.64 13.55 10.58
N ASN A 119 16.73 12.85 10.89
CA ASN A 119 17.75 12.45 9.93
C ASN A 119 17.37 11.18 9.15
N GLU A 120 16.51 10.35 9.74
CA GLU A 120 16.11 9.06 9.16
C GLU A 120 14.70 9.10 8.56
N PHE A 121 13.88 10.08 8.95
CA PHE A 121 12.51 10.19 8.50
C PHE A 121 12.43 10.34 6.98
N VAL A 122 11.54 9.57 6.37
CA VAL A 122 11.35 9.57 4.92
C VAL A 122 10.98 10.96 4.39
N ASN A 123 11.64 11.37 3.31
CA ASN A 123 11.32 12.64 2.65
C ASN A 123 10.37 12.43 1.46
N MET A 124 9.93 13.55 0.87
CA MET A 124 9.01 13.53 -0.27
C MET A 124 9.56 12.74 -1.47
N SER A 125 10.85 12.91 -1.77
CA SER A 125 11.50 12.23 -2.91
C SER A 125 11.46 10.71 -2.72
N HIS A 126 11.80 10.24 -1.51
CA HIS A 126 11.78 8.83 -1.17
C HIS A 126 10.37 8.22 -1.31
N VAL A 127 9.33 8.92 -0.83
CA VAL A 127 7.95 8.43 -0.96
C VAL A 127 7.48 8.42 -2.42
N LEU A 128 7.86 9.41 -3.23
CA LEU A 128 7.55 9.42 -4.66
C LEU A 128 8.19 8.23 -5.38
N GLN A 129 9.46 7.95 -5.11
CA GLN A 129 10.17 6.79 -5.66
C GLN A 129 9.50 5.48 -5.23
N LEU A 130 9.18 5.32 -3.94
CA LEU A 130 8.47 4.13 -3.45
C LEU A 130 7.13 3.89 -4.17
N LEU A 131 6.36 4.96 -4.40
CA LEU A 131 5.08 4.87 -5.10
C LEU A 131 5.23 4.58 -6.60
N GLN A 132 6.30 5.07 -7.22
CA GLN A 132 6.66 4.75 -8.62
C GLN A 132 7.05 3.29 -8.79
N MET A 133 7.83 2.75 -7.85
CA MET A 133 8.33 1.38 -7.92
C MET A 133 7.31 0.35 -7.43
N THR A 134 6.44 0.72 -6.48
CA THR A 134 5.55 -0.22 -5.78
C THR A 134 4.16 0.38 -5.55
N SER A 135 3.34 0.31 -6.59
CA SER A 135 1.93 0.72 -6.57
C SER A 135 0.99 -0.36 -6.02
N ASP A 136 1.51 -1.55 -5.80
CA ASP A 136 0.79 -2.64 -5.17
C ASP A 136 1.00 -2.65 -3.66
N CYS A 137 -0.05 -3.04 -2.94
CA CYS A 137 0.04 -3.26 -1.51
C CYS A 137 1.05 -4.38 -1.20
N PHE A 138 2.07 -4.09 -0.39
CA PHE A 138 3.09 -5.05 0.04
C PHE A 138 2.53 -6.38 0.57
N TYR A 139 1.35 -6.37 1.21
CA TYR A 139 0.75 -7.57 1.78
C TYR A 139 -0.13 -8.34 0.81
N CYS A 140 -1.12 -7.68 0.19
CA CYS A 140 -2.13 -8.37 -0.62
C CYS A 140 -1.86 -8.33 -2.12
N THR A 141 -0.77 -7.67 -2.55
CA THR A 141 -0.36 -7.54 -3.96
C THR A 141 -1.46 -7.01 -4.88
N GLU A 142 -2.41 -6.26 -4.32
CA GLU A 142 -3.46 -5.59 -5.09
C GLU A 142 -3.12 -4.10 -5.18
N PRO A 143 -3.45 -3.44 -6.30
CA PRO A 143 -3.12 -2.04 -6.52
C PRO A 143 -3.76 -1.15 -5.46
N VAL A 144 -2.99 -0.16 -5.01
CA VAL A 144 -3.48 0.87 -4.08
C VAL A 144 -4.05 2.07 -4.84
N LYS A 145 -4.96 2.78 -4.22
CA LYS A 145 -5.48 4.05 -4.72
C LYS A 145 -4.68 5.21 -4.17
N LEU A 146 -4.02 5.95 -5.05
CA LEU A 146 -3.35 7.22 -4.75
C LEU A 146 -4.38 8.33 -4.53
N LEU A 147 -5.39 8.41 -5.40
CA LEU A 147 -6.51 9.34 -5.30
C LEU A 147 -7.80 8.57 -5.00
N TYR A 148 -8.57 9.05 -4.04
CA TYR A 148 -9.76 8.37 -3.56
C TYR A 148 -10.74 9.39 -2.98
N GLU A 149 -12.03 9.22 -3.29
CA GLU A 149 -13.10 10.11 -2.83
C GLU A 149 -13.64 9.72 -1.46
N ILE A 150 -13.63 8.43 -1.16
CA ILE A 150 -14.26 7.87 0.03
C ILE A 150 -13.31 7.95 1.22
N SER A 151 -13.79 8.55 2.32
CA SER A 151 -13.05 8.57 3.57
C SER A 151 -12.84 7.15 4.07
N ARG A 152 -11.59 6.84 4.44
CA ARG A 152 -11.16 5.48 4.83
C ARG A 152 -11.45 4.42 3.76
N ASP A 153 -11.32 4.79 2.48
CA ASP A 153 -11.32 3.81 1.38
C ASP A 153 -10.33 2.68 1.72
N PRO A 154 -10.75 1.40 1.77
CA PRO A 154 -9.89 0.27 2.12
C PRO A 154 -8.68 0.10 1.19
N LYS A 155 -8.78 0.59 -0.05
CA LYS A 155 -7.72 0.54 -1.06
C LYS A 155 -6.82 1.75 -1.07
N GLN A 156 -7.13 2.82 -0.32
CA GLN A 156 -6.23 3.96 -0.26
C GLN A 156 -4.83 3.52 0.16
N TRP A 157 -3.82 4.11 -0.47
CA TRP A 157 -2.44 3.89 -0.08
C TRP A 157 -2.17 4.42 1.32
N THR A 158 -1.26 3.75 2.02
CA THR A 158 -0.70 4.19 3.29
C THR A 158 0.80 3.90 3.30
N LEU A 159 1.54 4.72 4.02
CA LEU A 159 2.94 4.44 4.35
C LEU A 159 2.94 3.70 5.69
N GLU A 160 3.27 2.41 5.68
CA GLU A 160 3.18 1.55 6.85
C GLU A 160 4.57 1.20 7.37
N ARG A 161 4.74 1.24 8.70
CA ARG A 161 5.96 0.82 9.37
C ARG A 161 6.11 -0.69 9.36
N ILE A 162 7.28 -1.19 8.95
CA ILE A 162 7.64 -2.61 9.03
C ILE A 162 7.76 -3.00 10.50
N ASP A 163 8.70 -2.39 11.21
CA ASP A 163 8.82 -2.45 12.66
C ASP A 163 8.05 -1.29 13.30
N ASN A 164 7.10 -1.65 14.16
CA ASN A 164 6.33 -0.69 14.93
C ASN A 164 7.11 -0.04 16.07
N SER A 165 8.28 -0.55 16.44
CA SER A 165 9.15 0.07 17.46
C SER A 165 9.79 1.36 16.94
N LEU A 166 10.10 1.41 15.64
CA LEU A 166 10.73 2.53 14.93
C LEU A 166 9.69 3.50 14.31
N GLY A 167 10.15 4.66 13.83
CA GLY A 167 9.33 5.64 13.09
C GLY A 167 9.18 5.30 11.61
N HIS A 168 8.58 6.21 10.83
CA HIS A 168 8.57 6.14 9.36
C HIS A 168 9.93 6.58 8.80
N ASN A 169 10.93 5.77 9.08
CA ASN A 169 12.30 5.98 8.65
C ASN A 169 12.57 5.29 7.30
N VAL A 170 13.55 5.80 6.56
CA VAL A 170 14.07 5.12 5.36
C VAL A 170 14.47 3.69 5.73
N GLY A 171 14.01 2.71 4.95
CA GLY A 171 14.21 1.29 5.21
C GLY A 171 13.25 0.64 6.22
N ASN A 172 12.42 1.40 6.93
CA ASN A 172 11.40 0.87 7.84
C ASN A 172 9.96 1.09 7.34
N VAL A 173 9.76 1.36 6.05
CA VAL A 173 8.44 1.65 5.49
C VAL A 173 8.13 0.84 4.25
N VAL A 174 6.85 0.50 4.08
CA VAL A 174 6.30 -0.12 2.86
C VAL A 174 5.00 0.56 2.46
N ILE A 175 4.67 0.47 1.17
CA ILE A 175 3.34 0.86 0.67
C ILE A 175 2.34 -0.25 0.97
N SER A 176 1.25 0.10 1.63
CA SER A 176 0.16 -0.84 1.88
C SER A 176 -1.21 -0.20 1.71
N CYS A 177 -2.21 -1.00 1.36
CA CYS A 177 -3.59 -0.54 1.39
C CYS A 177 -4.08 -0.41 2.85
N LEU A 178 -4.96 0.56 3.10
CA LEU A 178 -5.49 0.80 4.44
C LEU A 178 -6.13 -0.45 5.07
N SER A 179 -6.80 -1.29 4.27
CA SER A 179 -7.40 -2.54 4.75
C SER A 179 -6.36 -3.47 5.37
N CYS A 180 -5.20 -3.61 4.74
CA CYS A 180 -4.12 -4.45 5.23
C CYS A 180 -3.45 -3.83 6.45
N ASN A 181 -3.15 -2.54 6.42
CA ASN A 181 -2.54 -1.82 7.55
C ASN A 181 -3.35 -1.96 8.84
N ILE A 182 -4.68 -1.70 8.77
CA ILE A 182 -5.57 -1.84 9.93
C ILE A 182 -5.66 -3.29 10.42
N LYS A 183 -5.58 -4.28 9.52
CA LYS A 183 -5.65 -5.70 9.86
C LYS A 183 -4.34 -6.21 10.46
N ARG A 184 -3.18 -5.78 9.93
CA ARG A 184 -1.87 -6.18 10.44
C ARG A 184 -1.69 -5.72 11.88
N ARG A 185 -1.97 -4.45 12.16
CA ARG A 185 -1.76 -3.82 13.48
C ARG A 185 -0.30 -3.99 13.93
N THR A 186 -0.08 -4.90 14.88
CA THR A 186 1.21 -5.23 15.49
C THR A 186 1.70 -6.63 15.13
N MET A 187 1.00 -7.35 14.25
CA MET A 187 1.46 -8.64 13.76
C MET A 187 2.77 -8.47 12.98
N TYR A 188 3.65 -9.45 13.14
CA TYR A 188 4.88 -9.53 12.37
C TYR A 188 4.59 -9.50 10.87
N PHE A 189 5.25 -8.59 10.15
CA PHE A 189 4.89 -8.22 8.79
C PHE A 189 4.98 -9.39 7.82
N GLU A 190 6.05 -10.19 7.88
CA GLU A 190 6.22 -11.36 7.00
C GLU A 190 5.18 -12.44 7.25
N LYS A 191 4.83 -12.73 8.51
CA LYS A 191 3.74 -13.67 8.81
C LYS A 191 2.43 -13.19 8.18
N PHE A 192 2.11 -11.90 8.32
CA PHE A 192 0.89 -11.36 7.75
C PHE A 192 0.92 -11.37 6.21
N ARG A 193 2.04 -10.97 5.60
CA ARG A 193 2.29 -11.03 4.16
C ARG A 193 2.10 -12.45 3.63
N PHE A 194 2.75 -13.44 4.24
CA PHE A 194 2.62 -14.85 3.87
C PHE A 194 1.15 -15.29 3.85
N THR A 195 0.38 -15.01 4.90
CA THR A 195 -1.05 -15.38 4.91
C THR A 195 -1.88 -14.68 3.85
N LYS A 196 -1.47 -13.50 3.38
CA LYS A 196 -2.18 -12.73 2.36
C LYS A 196 -1.86 -13.19 0.94
N GLN A 197 -0.64 -13.66 0.71
CA GLN A 197 -0.16 -14.09 -0.59
C GLN A 197 -0.31 -15.61 -0.79
N PHE A 198 -0.62 -16.35 0.27
CA PHE A 198 -0.89 -17.79 0.21
C PHE A 198 -2.12 -18.10 -0.66
N LYS A 199 -1.93 -18.92 -1.71
CA LYS A 199 -3.00 -19.41 -2.59
C LYS A 199 -3.04 -20.93 -2.54
N LEU A 200 -4.21 -21.48 -2.23
CA LEU A 200 -4.49 -22.91 -2.40
C LEU A 200 -5.06 -23.12 -3.80
N VAL A 201 -4.33 -23.85 -4.65
CA VAL A 201 -4.82 -24.28 -5.95
C VAL A 201 -5.31 -25.71 -5.80
N LYS A 202 -6.58 -25.97 -6.15
CA LYS A 202 -7.09 -27.35 -6.23
C LYS A 202 -6.53 -27.97 -7.51
N ASP A 203 -5.82 -29.07 -7.38
CA ASP A 203 -5.39 -29.87 -8.51
C ASP A 203 -6.60 -30.65 -9.06
N ASN A 204 -6.93 -30.44 -10.34
CA ASN A 204 -8.01 -31.13 -11.04
C ASN A 204 -7.50 -32.32 -11.88
N SER A 205 -6.24 -32.73 -11.70
CA SER A 205 -5.56 -33.71 -12.59
C SER A 205 -5.90 -35.18 -12.35
N THR A 206 -6.90 -35.53 -11.55
CA THR A 206 -7.35 -36.93 -11.38
C THR A 206 -8.81 -37.09 -11.78
N ASN A 207 -9.02 -37.31 -13.08
CA ASN A 207 -10.07 -38.17 -13.62
C ASN A 207 -9.72 -38.52 -15.07
N LYS A 208 -8.92 -39.57 -15.24
CA LYS A 208 -8.86 -40.39 -16.45
C LYS A 208 -8.59 -41.83 -16.05
#